data_AF-A0A1X1SZW3-F1
#
_entry.id   AF-A0A1X1SZW3-F1
#
_cell.length_a   1.000
_cell.length_b   1.000
_cell.length_c   1.000
_cell.angle_alpha   90.00
_cell.angle_beta   90.00
_cell.angle_gamma   90.00
#
_symmetry.space_group_name_H-M   'P 1'
#
loop_
_entity.id
_entity.type
_entity.pdbx_description
1 polymer ?
#
loop_
_entity_poly.entity_id
_entity_poly.type
_entity_poly.pdbx_seq_one_letter_code
_entity_poly.pdbx_strand_id
1 'polypeptide(L)'
;MGLSISDIDQWSPESISAVSAALADRAGAAEQASSRLKGLSAFDSWQGAGADAAQARTQVLAVGIDQHGQAVATVSKAATIAADEVRQIKAHLARLRSTLGQYGIIVDAANSRVVPPPNVSSLSPAHRKLVEDVALIGQHSVDKIRHAADLADGHLANAMQGKRDDFDLDTQYARPQGSKGKHCK
;
A
#
# COMPACT_ATOMS: atom_id res chain seq x y z
N MET A 1 -10.92 16.38 -1.59
CA MET A 1 -9.74 17.26 -1.42
C MET A 1 -8.54 16.42 -1.76
N GLY A 2 -7.66 16.90 -2.65
CA GLY A 2 -6.43 16.18 -3.05
C GLY A 2 -5.21 16.67 -2.30
N LEU A 3 -4.16 15.85 -2.27
CA LEU A 3 -2.91 16.08 -1.55
C LEU A 3 -2.25 17.41 -1.94
N SER A 4 -1.68 18.11 -0.96
CA SER A 4 -0.86 19.29 -1.19
C SER A 4 0.60 18.91 -1.49
N ILE A 5 1.36 19.86 -2.03
CA ILE A 5 2.81 19.69 -2.18
C ILE A 5 3.50 19.48 -0.81
N SER A 6 3.00 20.12 0.25
CA SER A 6 3.50 19.90 1.62
C SER A 6 3.28 18.46 2.08
N ASP A 7 2.16 17.83 1.74
CA ASP A 7 1.91 16.43 2.10
C ASP A 7 2.89 15.49 1.37
N ILE A 8 3.12 15.75 0.08
CA ILE A 8 4.06 14.99 -0.76
C ILE A 8 5.51 15.13 -0.26
N ASP A 9 5.88 16.30 0.27
CA ASP A 9 7.21 16.52 0.85
C ASP A 9 7.45 15.64 2.08
N GLN A 10 6.42 15.36 2.88
CA GLN A 10 6.52 14.53 4.08
C GLN A 10 6.57 13.03 3.79
N TRP A 11 6.14 12.58 2.60
CA TRP A 11 6.18 11.17 2.25
C TRP A 11 7.60 10.59 2.25
N SER A 12 7.76 9.41 2.86
CA SER A 12 8.99 8.64 2.84
C SER A 12 8.79 7.35 2.02
N PRO A 13 9.31 7.28 0.79
CA PRO A 13 9.26 6.04 0.01
C PRO A 13 10.04 4.90 0.68
N GLU A 14 11.06 5.21 1.48
CA GLU A 14 11.83 4.25 2.27
C GLU A 14 10.96 3.61 3.36
N SER A 15 10.11 4.40 4.02
CA SER A 15 9.16 3.89 5.01
C SER A 15 8.15 2.94 4.37
N ILE A 16 7.62 3.30 3.19
CA ILE A 16 6.72 2.42 2.42
C ILE A 16 7.44 1.13 2.01
N SER A 17 8.71 1.23 1.58
CA SER A 17 9.53 0.07 1.20
C SER A 17 9.84 -0.84 2.40
N ALA A 18 10.05 -0.28 3.58
CA ALA A 18 10.26 -1.05 4.80
C ALA A 18 9.01 -1.85 5.18
N VAL A 19 7.82 -1.25 5.03
CA VAL A 19 6.56 -1.95 5.22
C VAL A 19 6.36 -3.05 4.18
N SER A 20 6.68 -2.80 2.90
CA SER A 20 6.55 -3.82 1.86
C SER A 20 7.47 -5.02 2.10
N ALA A 21 8.70 -4.79 2.55
CA ALA A 21 9.65 -5.84 2.94
C ALA A 21 9.11 -6.67 4.11
N ALA A 22 8.62 -6.04 5.17
CA ALA A 22 8.04 -6.74 6.32
C ALA A 22 6.81 -7.58 5.92
N LEU A 23 5.97 -7.09 5.01
CA LEU A 23 4.85 -7.84 4.46
C LEU A 23 5.33 -9.03 3.61
N ALA A 24 6.39 -8.87 2.81
CA ALA A 24 6.95 -9.97 2.03
C ALA A 24 7.47 -11.10 2.94
N ASP A 25 8.20 -10.75 4.00
CA ASP A 25 8.68 -11.71 5.00
C ASP A 25 7.52 -12.44 5.67
N ARG A 26 6.45 -11.72 6.01
CA ARG A 26 5.24 -12.30 6.60
C ARG A 26 4.54 -13.27 5.66
N ALA A 27 4.44 -12.94 4.37
CA ALA A 27 3.88 -13.83 3.37
C ALA A 27 4.72 -15.11 3.23
N GLY A 28 6.04 -14.99 3.15
CA GLY A 28 6.95 -16.14 3.07
C GLY A 28 6.91 -17.02 4.33
N ALA A 29 6.73 -16.43 5.51
CA ALA A 29 6.55 -17.20 6.76
C ALA A 29 5.21 -17.96 6.77
N ALA A 30 4.13 -17.36 6.27
CA ALA A 30 2.83 -18.01 6.16
C ALA A 30 2.87 -19.19 5.17
N GLU A 31 3.51 -19.02 4.01
CA GLU A 31 3.71 -20.11 3.04
C GLU A 31 4.47 -21.29 3.68
N GLN A 32 5.59 -21.02 4.36
CA GLN A 32 6.36 -22.05 5.06
C GLN A 32 5.54 -22.78 6.13
N ALA A 33 4.75 -22.04 6.92
CA ALA A 33 3.89 -22.63 7.94
C ALA A 33 2.80 -23.51 7.32
N SER A 34 2.13 -23.04 6.27
CA SER A 34 1.14 -23.82 5.53
C SER A 34 1.72 -25.11 4.97
N SER A 35 2.89 -25.03 4.31
CA SER A 35 3.58 -26.19 3.74
C SER A 35 3.93 -27.23 4.80
N ARG A 36 4.46 -26.78 5.96
CA ARG A 36 4.77 -27.68 7.08
C ARG A 36 3.53 -28.38 7.65
N LEU A 37 2.40 -27.68 7.75
CA LEU A 37 1.14 -28.26 8.22
C LEU A 37 0.59 -29.30 7.22
N LYS A 38 0.66 -29.02 5.91
CA LYS A 38 0.28 -29.95 4.84
C LYS A 38 1.16 -31.21 4.84
N GLY A 39 2.42 -31.10 5.27
CA GLY A 39 3.42 -32.17 5.24
C GLY A 39 3.66 -32.89 6.57
N LEU A 40 2.75 -32.82 7.54
CA LEU A 40 2.95 -33.50 8.84
C LEU A 40 2.90 -35.03 8.70
N SER A 41 4.07 -35.67 8.84
CA SER A 41 4.21 -37.14 8.81
C SER A 41 3.58 -37.87 10.00
N ALA A 42 3.15 -37.13 11.04
CA ALA A 42 2.44 -37.72 12.18
C ALA A 42 1.17 -38.46 11.76
N PHE A 43 0.52 -38.02 10.68
CA PHE A 43 -0.67 -38.66 10.13
C PHE A 43 -0.38 -39.96 9.37
N ASP A 44 0.89 -40.28 9.07
CA ASP A 44 1.27 -41.53 8.38
C ASP A 44 1.08 -42.76 9.29
N SER A 45 1.20 -42.56 10.60
CA SER A 45 1.12 -43.64 11.61
C SER A 45 -0.08 -43.53 12.54
N TRP A 46 -0.69 -42.35 12.65
CA TRP A 46 -1.82 -42.12 13.54
C TRP A 46 -3.14 -42.45 12.83
N GLN A 47 -3.88 -43.45 13.36
CA GLN A 47 -5.11 -43.96 12.74
C GLN A 47 -6.36 -43.76 13.61
N GLY A 48 -7.53 -43.86 12.98
CA GLY A 48 -8.85 -43.80 13.61
C GLY A 48 -9.53 -42.44 13.45
N ALA A 49 -10.80 -42.36 13.82
CA ALA A 49 -11.65 -41.18 13.56
C ALA A 49 -11.10 -39.85 14.12
N GLY A 50 -10.33 -39.91 15.21
CA GLY A 50 -9.64 -38.72 15.76
C GLY A 50 -8.50 -38.22 14.87
N ALA A 51 -7.75 -39.14 14.26
CA ALA A 51 -6.69 -38.82 13.30
C ALA A 51 -7.29 -38.19 12.04
N ASP A 52 -8.36 -38.79 11.49
CA ASP A 52 -9.06 -38.27 10.32
C ASP A 52 -9.58 -36.85 10.56
N ALA A 53 -10.19 -36.62 11.72
CA ALA A 53 -10.67 -35.30 12.12
C ALA A 53 -9.53 -34.29 12.28
N ALA A 54 -8.42 -34.69 12.91
CA ALA A 54 -7.26 -33.82 13.09
C ALA A 54 -6.56 -33.47 11.77
N GLN A 55 -6.43 -34.44 10.85
CA GLN A 55 -5.87 -34.23 9.53
C GLN A 55 -6.74 -33.27 8.71
N ALA A 56 -8.06 -33.50 8.68
CA ALA A 56 -9.00 -32.62 8.00
C ALA A 56 -8.92 -31.18 8.54
N ARG A 57 -8.87 -31.00 9.86
CA ARG A 57 -8.73 -29.67 10.48
C ARG A 57 -7.39 -29.00 10.17
N THR A 58 -6.31 -29.77 10.21
CA THR A 58 -4.97 -29.27 9.87
C THR A 58 -4.92 -28.80 8.42
N GLN A 59 -5.55 -29.53 7.50
CA GLN A 59 -5.63 -29.14 6.09
C GLN A 59 -6.37 -27.82 5.91
N VAL A 60 -7.52 -27.63 6.58
CA VAL A 60 -8.28 -26.37 6.55
C VAL A 60 -7.43 -25.20 7.07
N LEU A 61 -6.75 -25.39 8.22
CA LEU A 61 -5.87 -24.36 8.78
C LEU A 61 -4.71 -24.01 7.83
N ALA A 62 -4.09 -25.02 7.22
CA ALA A 62 -3.00 -24.80 6.29
C ALA A 62 -3.46 -24.01 5.05
N VAL A 63 -4.65 -24.30 4.52
CA VAL A 63 -5.25 -23.53 3.41
C VAL A 63 -5.53 -22.08 3.82
N GLY A 64 -6.08 -21.84 5.01
CA GLY A 64 -6.33 -20.48 5.50
C GLY A 64 -5.06 -19.64 5.66
N ILE A 65 -3.99 -20.25 6.20
CA ILE A 65 -2.69 -19.58 6.34
C ILE A 65 -2.08 -19.25 4.96
N ASP A 66 -2.19 -20.17 3.99
CA ASP A 66 -1.73 -19.97 2.61
C ASP A 66 -2.45 -18.78 1.95
N GLN A 67 -3.78 -18.75 2.05
CA GLN A 67 -4.61 -17.66 1.54
C GLN A 67 -4.26 -16.32 2.20
N HIS A 68 -4.02 -16.30 3.51
CA HIS A 68 -3.54 -15.10 4.20
C HIS A 68 -2.17 -14.66 3.68
N GLY A 69 -1.23 -15.59 3.48
CA GLY A 69 0.07 -15.31 2.88
C GLY A 69 -0.04 -14.66 1.50
N GLN A 70 -0.91 -15.19 0.64
CA GLN A 70 -1.16 -14.65 -0.71
C GLN A 70 -1.78 -13.24 -0.67
N ALA A 71 -2.72 -12.98 0.25
CA ALA A 71 -3.28 -11.66 0.45
C ALA A 71 -2.19 -10.66 0.90
N VAL A 72 -1.37 -11.03 1.88
CA VAL A 72 -0.26 -10.21 2.36
C VAL A 72 0.78 -9.95 1.26
N ALA A 73 1.11 -10.95 0.44
CA ALA A 73 2.02 -10.78 -0.71
C ALA A 73 1.49 -9.78 -1.74
N THR A 74 0.17 -9.76 -1.96
CA THR A 74 -0.48 -8.80 -2.85
C THR A 74 -0.33 -7.37 -2.32
N VAL A 75 -0.56 -7.16 -1.02
CA VAL A 75 -0.36 -5.86 -0.38
C VAL A 75 1.11 -5.43 -0.42
N SER A 76 2.04 -6.36 -0.15
CA SER A 76 3.49 -6.10 -0.27
C SER A 76 3.87 -5.59 -1.66
N LYS A 77 3.37 -6.25 -2.72
CA LYS A 77 3.61 -5.83 -4.11
C LYS A 77 3.08 -4.42 -4.38
N ALA A 78 1.87 -4.11 -3.94
CA ALA A 78 1.28 -2.79 -4.12
C ALA A 78 2.05 -1.69 -3.38
N ALA A 79 2.51 -1.97 -2.14
CA ALA A 79 3.35 -1.06 -1.38
C ALA A 79 4.69 -0.79 -2.08
N THR A 80 5.30 -1.82 -2.69
CA THR A 80 6.52 -1.64 -3.50
C THR A 80 6.28 -0.72 -4.70
N ILE A 81 5.19 -0.92 -5.45
CA ILE A 81 4.82 -0.06 -6.58
C ILE A 81 4.60 1.38 -6.11
N ALA A 82 3.83 1.58 -5.03
CA ALA A 82 3.57 2.90 -4.47
C ALA A 82 4.87 3.60 -4.02
N ALA A 83 5.82 2.87 -3.43
CA ALA A 83 7.12 3.44 -3.07
C ALA A 83 7.88 3.95 -4.31
N ASP A 84 7.86 3.19 -5.41
CA ASP A 84 8.49 3.60 -6.67
C ASP A 84 7.81 4.83 -7.28
N GLU A 85 6.48 4.87 -7.28
CA GLU A 85 5.70 6.03 -7.74
C GLU A 85 6.01 7.29 -6.92
N VAL A 86 6.06 7.17 -5.59
CA VAL A 86 6.43 8.28 -4.69
C VAL A 86 7.85 8.78 -4.98
N ARG A 87 8.82 7.90 -5.23
CA ARG A 87 10.19 8.32 -5.61
C ARG A 87 10.17 9.14 -6.91
N GLN A 88 9.42 8.69 -7.92
CA GLN A 88 9.29 9.40 -9.19
C GLN A 88 8.62 10.77 -9.03
N ILE A 89 7.53 10.84 -8.26
CA ILE A 89 6.82 12.08 -7.93
C ILE A 89 7.76 13.08 -7.25
N LYS A 90 8.50 12.65 -6.22
CA LYS A 90 9.45 13.51 -5.51
C LYS A 90 10.60 13.97 -6.42
N ALA A 91 11.11 13.09 -7.28
CA ALA A 91 12.14 13.45 -8.26
C ALA A 91 11.63 14.50 -9.27
N HIS A 92 10.40 14.35 -9.76
CA HIS A 92 9.76 15.33 -10.64
C HIS A 92 9.56 16.67 -9.95
N LEU A 93 9.09 16.67 -8.70
CA LEU A 93 8.92 17.89 -7.91
C LEU A 93 10.25 18.60 -7.65
N ALA A 94 11.31 17.87 -7.31
CA ALA A 94 12.65 18.44 -7.11
C ALA A 94 13.19 19.08 -8.39
N ARG A 95 13.03 18.41 -9.54
CA ARG A 95 13.41 18.95 -10.85
C ARG A 95 12.62 20.21 -11.19
N LEU A 96 11.30 20.19 -10.97
CA LEU A 96 10.45 21.35 -11.20
C LEU A 96 10.89 22.55 -10.35
N ARG A 97 11.12 22.35 -9.05
CA ARG A 97 11.62 23.39 -8.15
C ARG A 97 12.96 23.96 -8.62
N SER A 98 13.88 23.11 -9.08
CA SER A 98 15.16 23.56 -9.63
C SER A 98 14.97 24.41 -10.88
N THR A 99 14.13 23.98 -11.84
CA THR A 99 13.83 24.74 -13.06
C THR A 99 13.19 26.08 -12.74
N LEU A 100 12.17 26.12 -11.87
CA LEU A 100 11.51 27.36 -11.46
C LEU A 100 12.47 28.30 -10.72
N GLY A 101 13.34 27.76 -9.88
CA GLY A 101 14.36 28.51 -9.16
C GLY A 101 15.32 29.28 -10.05
N GLN A 102 15.60 28.81 -11.28
CA GLN A 102 16.43 29.53 -12.26
C GLN A 102 15.82 30.89 -12.66
N TYR A 103 14.50 31.06 -12.48
CA TYR A 103 13.76 32.28 -12.77
C TYR A 103 13.35 33.04 -11.50
N GLY A 104 13.85 32.62 -10.32
CA GLY A 104 13.43 33.16 -9.02
C GLY A 104 12.00 32.80 -8.63
N ILE A 105 11.39 31.84 -9.31
CA ILE A 105 10.04 31.37 -9.06
C ILE A 105 10.11 30.24 -8.01
N ILE A 106 9.20 30.27 -7.03
CA ILE A 106 9.12 29.24 -5.99
C ILE A 106 7.79 28.48 -6.04
N VAL A 107 7.76 27.29 -5.44
CA VAL A 107 6.52 26.55 -5.18
C VAL A 107 6.14 26.74 -3.72
N ASP A 108 5.05 27.45 -3.47
CA ASP A 108 4.38 27.47 -2.16
C ASP A 108 3.79 26.07 -1.91
N ALA A 109 4.45 25.32 -1.02
CA ALA A 109 4.09 23.94 -0.75
C ALA A 109 2.73 23.80 -0.05
N ALA A 110 2.38 24.75 0.82
CA ALA A 110 1.15 24.71 1.60
C ALA A 110 -0.07 24.96 0.71
N ASN A 111 0.00 25.99 -0.13
CA ASN A 111 -1.10 26.34 -1.03
C ASN A 111 -1.03 25.61 -2.38
N SER A 112 0.07 24.88 -2.64
CA SER A 112 0.34 24.22 -3.91
C SER A 112 0.22 25.19 -5.09
N ARG A 113 0.91 26.32 -4.96
CA ARG A 113 0.91 27.40 -5.95
C ARG A 113 2.33 27.73 -6.37
N VAL A 114 2.49 28.06 -7.64
CA VAL A 114 3.71 28.65 -8.15
C VAL A 114 3.66 30.16 -7.92
N VAL A 115 4.71 30.70 -7.30
CA VAL A 115 4.80 32.11 -6.89
C VAL A 115 5.97 32.77 -7.63
N PRO A 116 5.71 33.73 -8.53
CA PRO A 116 6.75 34.51 -9.19
C PRO A 116 7.60 35.32 -8.21
N PRO A 117 8.81 35.74 -8.60
CA PRO A 117 9.64 36.58 -7.76
C PRO A 117 8.98 37.94 -7.49
N PRO A 118 9.16 38.53 -6.29
CA PRO A 118 8.47 39.75 -5.88
C PRO A 118 8.84 40.98 -6.73
N ASN A 119 10.00 40.96 -7.40
CA ASN A 119 10.49 42.03 -8.26
C ASN A 119 10.07 41.88 -9.73
N VAL A 120 9.16 40.95 -10.08
CA VAL A 120 8.74 40.69 -11.48
C VAL A 120 8.28 41.95 -12.23
N SER A 121 7.63 42.88 -11.53
CA SER A 121 7.16 44.16 -12.10
C SER A 121 8.30 45.09 -12.51
N SER A 122 9.48 44.95 -11.89
CA SER A 122 10.68 45.75 -12.21
C SER A 122 11.49 45.21 -13.39
N LEU A 123 11.17 44.02 -13.88
CA LEU A 123 11.84 43.41 -15.03
C LEU A 123 11.44 44.11 -16.34
N SER A 124 12.30 43.99 -17.36
CA SER A 124 11.96 44.42 -18.72
C SER A 124 10.73 43.65 -19.24
N PRO A 125 9.93 44.22 -20.16
CA PRO A 125 8.68 43.58 -20.61
C PRO A 125 8.88 42.15 -21.15
N ALA A 126 9.97 41.90 -21.86
CA ALA A 126 10.30 40.57 -22.39
C ALA A 126 10.62 39.56 -21.27
N HIS A 127 11.43 39.94 -20.28
CA HIS A 127 11.75 39.07 -19.15
C HIS A 127 10.54 38.84 -18.23
N ARG A 128 9.70 39.86 -18.04
CA ARG A 128 8.45 39.75 -17.28
C ARG A 128 7.54 38.68 -17.89
N LYS A 129 7.28 38.79 -19.20
CA LYS A 129 6.46 37.82 -19.93
C LYS A 129 7.02 36.40 -19.82
N LEU A 130 8.34 36.25 -19.96
CA LEU A 130 9.00 34.96 -19.80
C LEU A 130 8.77 34.35 -18.40
N VAL A 131 8.93 35.14 -17.33
CA VAL A 131 8.69 34.69 -15.95
C VAL A 131 7.22 34.31 -15.74
N GLU A 132 6.28 35.08 -16.28
CA GLU A 132 4.85 34.78 -16.23
C GLU A 132 4.50 33.48 -16.97
N ASP A 133 5.02 33.29 -18.19
CA ASP A 133 4.81 32.07 -18.99
C ASP A 133 5.39 30.83 -18.28
N VAL A 134 6.61 30.94 -17.73
CA VAL A 134 7.24 29.87 -16.95
C VAL A 134 6.45 29.57 -15.67
N ALA A 135 5.92 30.59 -14.99
CA ALA A 135 5.10 30.38 -13.80
C ALA A 135 3.80 29.63 -14.12
N LEU A 136 3.15 29.94 -15.24
CA LEU A 136 1.94 29.26 -15.70
C LEU A 136 2.22 27.80 -16.07
N ILE A 137 3.27 27.53 -16.84
CA ILE A 137 3.71 26.15 -17.15
C ILE A 137 4.08 25.40 -15.86
N GLY A 138 4.74 26.09 -14.93
CA GLY A 138 5.07 25.58 -13.61
C GLY A 138 3.84 25.14 -12.84
N GLN A 139 2.78 25.96 -12.83
CA GLN A 139 1.54 25.65 -12.12
C GLN A 139 0.88 24.39 -12.70
N HIS A 140 0.77 24.28 -14.02
CA HIS A 140 0.27 23.05 -14.66
C HIS A 140 1.10 21.82 -14.29
N SER A 141 2.42 21.98 -14.12
CA SER A 141 3.30 20.89 -13.69
C SER A 141 3.06 20.51 -12.23
N VAL A 142 2.85 21.48 -11.34
CA VAL A 142 2.43 21.26 -9.95
C VAL A 142 1.11 20.48 -9.90
N ASP A 143 0.11 20.89 -10.68
CA ASP A 143 -1.21 20.25 -10.69
C ASP A 143 -1.12 18.79 -11.16
N LYS A 144 -0.30 18.51 -12.18
CA LYS A 144 -0.02 17.13 -12.64
C LYS A 144 0.67 16.28 -11.57
N ILE A 145 1.65 16.84 -10.86
CA ILE A 145 2.34 16.15 -9.76
C ILE A 145 1.35 15.79 -8.66
N ARG A 146 0.43 16.71 -8.30
CA ARG A 146 -0.61 16.44 -7.30
C ARG A 146 -1.57 15.36 -7.75
N HIS A 147 -2.01 15.40 -9.01
CA HIS A 147 -2.88 14.35 -9.54
C HIS A 147 -2.20 12.98 -9.52
N ALA A 148 -0.91 12.90 -9.89
CA ALA A 148 -0.14 11.66 -9.78
C ALA A 148 -0.01 11.18 -8.34
N ALA A 149 0.16 12.09 -7.37
CA ALA A 149 0.17 11.76 -5.95
C ALA A 149 -1.18 11.21 -5.46
N ASP A 150 -2.29 11.85 -5.83
CA ASP A 150 -3.64 11.37 -5.50
C ASP A 150 -3.89 9.96 -6.06
N LEU A 151 -3.39 9.66 -7.27
CA LEU A 151 -3.49 8.32 -7.86
C LEU A 151 -2.65 7.30 -7.11
N ALA A 152 -1.39 7.61 -6.78
CA ALA A 152 -0.51 6.71 -6.04
C ALA A 152 -1.08 6.38 -4.65
N ASP A 153 -1.60 7.38 -3.94
CA ASP A 153 -2.28 7.20 -2.65
C ASP A 153 -3.53 6.33 -2.80
N GLY A 154 -4.38 6.62 -3.79
CA GLY A 154 -5.57 5.83 -4.07
C GLY A 154 -5.28 4.37 -4.44
N HIS A 155 -4.26 4.13 -5.27
CA HIS A 155 -3.84 2.77 -5.63
C HIS A 155 -3.39 1.97 -4.40
N LEU A 156 -2.57 2.58 -3.54
CA LEU A 156 -2.12 1.94 -2.30
C LEU A 156 -3.30 1.67 -1.34
N ALA A 157 -4.18 2.65 -1.16
CA ALA A 157 -5.37 2.50 -0.32
C ALA A 157 -6.29 1.37 -0.81
N ASN A 158 -6.50 1.26 -2.12
CA ASN A 158 -7.30 0.19 -2.72
C ASN A 158 -6.66 -1.19 -2.51
N ALA A 159 -5.32 -1.30 -2.65
CA ALA A 159 -4.62 -2.54 -2.40
C ALA A 159 -4.71 -2.99 -0.94
N MET A 160 -4.69 -2.06 0.01
CA MET A 160 -4.85 -2.33 1.44
C MET A 160 -6.27 -2.78 1.81
N GLN A 161 -7.28 -2.39 1.01
CA GLN A 161 -8.68 -2.79 1.20
C GLN A 161 -9.01 -4.15 0.54
N GLY A 162 -8.10 -4.70 -0.25
CA GLY A 162 -8.27 -5.99 -0.92
C GLY A 162 -8.41 -7.16 0.07
N LYS A 163 -9.60 -7.80 0.06
CA LYS A 163 -10.06 -8.96 0.85
C LYS A 163 -9.96 -8.80 2.37
N ARG A 164 -10.88 -7.99 2.92
CA ARG A 164 -11.27 -8.06 4.34
C ARG A 164 -12.22 -9.22 4.67
N ASP A 165 -12.68 -9.98 3.66
CA ASP A 165 -13.94 -10.73 3.75
C ASP A 165 -13.84 -12.26 3.95
N ASP A 166 -12.69 -12.88 4.23
CA ASP A 166 -12.65 -14.37 4.20
C ASP A 166 -11.76 -15.08 5.24
N PHE A 167 -11.45 -14.46 6.37
CA PHE A 167 -10.86 -15.23 7.47
C PHE A 167 -11.43 -14.83 8.82
N ASP A 168 -12.59 -15.41 9.11
CA ASP A 168 -13.15 -15.47 10.44
C ASP A 168 -13.12 -16.93 10.93
N LEU A 169 -12.18 -17.21 11.84
CA LEU A 169 -12.05 -18.51 12.51
C LEU A 169 -13.23 -18.77 13.46
N ASP A 170 -13.89 -17.74 13.95
CA ASP A 170 -14.86 -17.81 15.05
C ASP A 170 -16.30 -17.96 14.55
N THR A 171 -16.67 -17.41 13.39
CA THR A 171 -18.06 -17.55 12.85
C THR A 171 -18.35 -18.87 12.15
N GLN A 172 -17.34 -19.67 11.76
CA GLN A 172 -17.60 -20.94 11.07
C GLN A 172 -17.94 -22.12 12.00
N TYR A 173 -17.77 -22.01 13.32
CA TYR A 173 -18.02 -23.14 14.23
C TYR A 173 -18.62 -22.73 15.59
N ALA A 174 -19.94 -22.60 15.65
CA ALA A 174 -20.67 -22.95 16.86
C ALA A 174 -20.52 -24.47 17.09
N ARG A 175 -20.03 -24.89 18.27
CA ARG A 175 -19.98 -26.31 18.66
C ARG A 175 -21.36 -26.96 18.46
N PRO A 176 -21.47 -28.17 17.87
CA PRO A 176 -22.64 -28.99 18.12
C PRO A 176 -22.64 -29.33 19.62
N GLN A 177 -23.62 -28.78 20.34
CA GLN A 177 -23.96 -29.19 21.70
C GLN A 177 -24.11 -30.72 21.70
N GLY A 178 -23.41 -31.38 22.64
CA GLY A 178 -23.33 -32.82 22.74
C GLY A 178 -24.68 -33.50 22.59
N SER A 179 -24.69 -34.60 21.85
CA SER A 179 -25.82 -35.50 21.73
C SER A 179 -26.34 -35.87 23.12
N LYS A 180 -27.52 -35.34 23.47
CA LYS A 180 -28.27 -35.87 24.62
C LYS A 180 -28.60 -37.32 24.30
N GLY A 181 -27.96 -38.23 25.04
CA GLY A 181 -28.26 -39.65 25.01
C GLY A 181 -29.77 -39.86 25.18
N LYS A 182 -30.38 -40.52 24.19
CA LYS A 182 -31.73 -41.05 24.28
C LYS A 182 -31.80 -41.97 25.49
N HIS A 183 -32.51 -41.54 26.54
CA HIS A 183 -32.95 -42.46 27.59
C HIS A 183 -34.06 -43.32 26.99
N CYS A 184 -33.77 -44.60 26.76
CA CYS A 184 -34.80 -45.63 26.70
C CYS A 184 -35.45 -45.74 28.09
N LYS A 185 -36.77 -45.58 28.13
CA LYS A 185 -37.66 -46.31 29.01
C LYS A 185 -38.83 -46.80 28.17
#